data_AF-A0A7Y2EX90-F1
#
_entry.id   AF-A0A7Y2EX90-F1
#
_cell.length_a   1.000
_cell.length_b   1.000
_cell.length_c   1.000
_cell.angle_alpha   90.00
_cell.angle_beta   90.00
_cell.angle_gamma   90.00
#
_symmetry.space_group_name_H-M   'P 1'
#
loop_
_entity.id
_entity.type
_entity.pdbx_description
1 polymer ?
#
loop_
_entity_poly.entity_id
_entity_poly.type
_entity_poly.pdbx_seq_one_letter_code
_entity_poly.pdbx_strand_id
1 'polypeptide(L)'
;MLKANQKQDDIKLKIVVHQKIARLLRDTGNSECIEKAQSLEKEGYRARTLDLRKLGLKPNDVLAICDILKQEKAKNSDLIQSISFSYNDLIGDKGASVLARSLPSSICELGLVDCGIGDEGGREILHWIKTLPNLNMICIEQNNFSDQLKMEYGLFKKKAPDRTVVF
;
A
#
# COMPACT_ATOMS: atom_id res chain seq x y z
N MET A 1 6.55 -20.00 26.64
CA MET A 1 7.68 -19.09 26.38
C MET A 1 7.82 -18.71 24.91
N LEU A 2 7.77 -19.64 23.94
CA LEU A 2 7.88 -19.37 22.49
C LEU A 2 6.91 -18.29 21.95
N LYS A 3 5.62 -18.34 22.29
CA LYS A 3 4.60 -17.37 21.83
C LYS A 3 4.80 -15.93 22.35
N ALA A 4 5.44 -15.76 23.51
CA ALA A 4 5.69 -14.43 24.10
C ALA A 4 6.87 -13.72 23.41
N ASN A 5 7.92 -14.47 23.06
CA ASN A 5 9.07 -13.93 22.34
C ASN A 5 8.70 -13.50 20.92
N GLN A 6 7.93 -14.32 20.20
CA GLN A 6 7.48 -13.99 18.84
C GLN A 6 6.63 -12.73 18.79
N LYS A 7 5.72 -12.54 19.76
CA LYS A 7 4.91 -11.32 19.88
C LYS A 7 5.77 -10.08 20.14
N GLN A 8 6.84 -10.21 20.93
CA GLN A 8 7.75 -9.10 21.23
C GLN A 8 8.61 -8.72 20.01
N ASP A 9 9.05 -9.71 19.22
CA ASP A 9 9.83 -9.49 18.01
C ASP A 9 8.99 -8.86 16.90
N ASP A 10 7.72 -9.26 16.75
CA ASP A 10 6.78 -8.61 15.84
C ASP A 10 6.57 -7.13 16.18
N ILE A 11 6.42 -6.79 17.47
CA ILE A 11 6.27 -5.41 17.93
C ILE A 11 7.52 -4.60 17.59
N LYS A 12 8.72 -5.13 17.87
CA LYS A 12 9.99 -4.48 17.51
C LYS A 12 10.10 -4.25 16.00
N LEU A 13 9.68 -5.23 15.21
CA LEU A 13 9.76 -5.13 13.76
C LEU A 13 8.79 -4.08 13.20
N LYS A 14 7.57 -4.00 13.74
CA LYS A 14 6.64 -2.91 13.40
C LYS A 14 7.22 -1.53 13.71
N ILE A 15 7.87 -1.39 14.87
CA ILE A 15 8.56 -0.15 15.27
C ILE A 15 9.55 0.26 14.19
N VAL A 16 10.41 -0.68 13.76
CA VAL A 16 11.44 -0.42 12.75
C VAL A 16 10.84 -0.02 11.40
N VAL A 17 9.79 -0.69 10.92
CA VAL A 17 9.11 -0.33 9.67
C VAL A 17 8.60 1.11 9.71
N HIS A 18 7.83 1.46 10.75
CA HIS A 18 7.23 2.80 10.85
C HIS A 18 8.29 3.88 11.01
N GLN A 19 9.36 3.63 11.77
CA GLN A 19 10.49 4.57 11.91
C GLN A 19 11.23 4.80 10.59
N LYS A 20 11.49 3.74 9.81
CA LYS A 20 12.12 3.87 8.50
C LYS A 20 11.25 4.67 7.52
N ILE A 21 9.94 4.42 7.52
CA ILE A 21 8.99 5.17 6.68
C ILE A 21 8.88 6.62 7.15
N ALA A 22 8.79 6.87 8.45
CA ALA A 22 8.77 8.23 9.00
C ALA A 22 10.01 9.03 8.60
N ARG A 23 11.19 8.41 8.68
CA ARG A 23 12.44 9.03 8.22
C ARG A 23 12.39 9.37 6.73
N LEU A 24 11.95 8.42 5.90
CA LEU A 24 11.80 8.65 4.45
C LEU A 24 10.86 9.83 4.16
N LEU A 25 9.72 9.90 4.86
CA LEU A 25 8.75 10.99 4.70
C LEU A 25 9.36 12.35 5.11
N ARG A 26 10.16 12.38 6.18
CA ARG A 26 10.90 13.61 6.56
C ARG A 26 11.87 14.04 5.47
N ASP A 27 12.55 13.09 4.83
CA ASP A 27 13.48 13.36 3.74
C ASP A 27 12.76 13.88 2.47
N THR A 28 11.47 13.54 2.27
CA THR A 28 10.63 14.13 1.20
C THR A 28 10.37 15.62 1.43
N GLY A 29 10.29 16.06 2.70
CA GLY A 29 10.38 17.45 3.12
C GLY A 29 9.12 18.32 2.99
N ASN A 30 8.00 17.81 2.46
CA ASN A 30 6.73 18.55 2.45
C ASN A 30 6.01 18.48 3.81
N SER A 31 5.14 19.45 4.10
CA SER A 31 4.43 19.60 5.37
C SER A 31 3.65 18.34 5.77
N GLU A 32 2.90 17.78 4.83
CA GLU A 32 2.03 16.63 5.01
C GLU A 32 2.84 15.38 5.37
N CYS A 33 3.97 15.16 4.69
CA CYS A 33 4.91 14.11 5.00
C CYS A 33 5.54 14.28 6.38
N ILE A 34 5.91 15.50 6.78
CA ILE A 34 6.48 15.77 8.10
C ILE A 34 5.45 15.49 9.20
N GLU A 35 4.20 15.92 9.02
CA GLU A 35 3.11 15.64 9.95
C GLU A 35 2.83 14.14 10.07
N LYS A 36 2.76 13.44 8.93
CA LYS A 36 2.57 11.98 8.92
C LYS A 36 3.74 11.25 9.59
N ALA A 37 4.99 11.68 9.34
CA ALA A 37 6.16 11.11 10.02
C ALA A 37 6.07 11.23 11.54
N GLN A 38 5.67 12.41 12.05
CA GLN A 38 5.47 12.61 13.48
C GLN A 38 4.35 11.73 14.04
N SER A 39 3.26 11.53 13.30
CA SER A 39 2.18 10.60 13.68
C SER A 39 2.69 9.16 13.75
N LEU A 40 3.44 8.68 12.74
CA LEU A 40 4.01 7.34 12.73
C LEU A 40 5.01 7.09 13.88
N GLU A 41 5.72 8.13 14.32
CA GLU A 41 6.65 8.07 15.46
C GLU A 41 5.92 8.04 16.82
N LYS A 42 4.75 8.70 16.91
CA LYS A 42 3.94 8.82 18.13
C LYS A 42 2.98 7.64 18.32
N GLU A 43 2.39 7.15 17.25
CA GLU A 43 1.48 6.01 17.31
C GLU A 43 2.25 4.76 17.72
N GLY A 44 1.78 4.08 18.76
CA GLY A 44 2.48 2.96 19.40
C GLY A 44 2.58 1.67 18.58
N TYR A 45 2.71 1.74 17.25
CA TYR A 45 3.02 0.64 16.33
C TYR A 45 2.07 -0.56 16.40
N ARG A 46 0.86 -0.35 16.93
CA ARG A 46 -0.13 -1.41 17.17
C ARG A 46 -0.94 -1.72 15.93
N ALA A 47 -1.24 -0.72 15.10
CA ALA A 47 -2.04 -0.89 13.90
C ALA A 47 -1.34 -1.81 12.88
N ARG A 48 -2.13 -2.52 12.08
CA ARG A 48 -1.67 -3.22 10.87
C ARG A 48 -2.00 -2.41 9.61
N THR A 49 -2.20 -1.11 9.80
CA THR A 49 -2.66 -0.18 8.80
C THR A 49 -1.61 0.89 8.61
N LEU A 50 -1.29 1.20 7.36
CA LEU A 50 -0.38 2.25 6.98
C LEU A 50 -1.11 3.23 6.06
N ASP A 51 -1.48 4.38 6.63
CA ASP A 51 -2.19 5.44 5.92
C ASP A 51 -1.20 6.49 5.39
N LEU A 52 -0.98 6.48 4.08
CA LEU A 52 -0.04 7.35 3.34
C LEU A 52 -0.79 8.27 2.35
N ARG A 53 -2.02 8.66 2.69
CA ARG A 53 -2.87 9.46 1.84
C ARG A 53 -2.44 10.92 1.77
N LYS A 54 -2.59 11.54 0.60
CA LYS A 54 -2.41 12.99 0.39
C LYS A 54 -1.06 13.52 0.90
N LEU A 55 0.01 12.85 0.51
CA LEU A 55 1.38 13.16 0.92
C LEU A 55 2.25 13.70 -0.24
N GLY A 56 1.67 13.84 -1.43
CA GLY A 56 2.41 14.23 -2.64
C GLY A 56 3.44 13.18 -3.07
N LEU A 57 3.21 11.90 -2.75
CA LEU A 57 4.14 10.80 -3.07
C LEU A 57 4.21 10.58 -4.58
N LYS A 58 5.43 10.37 -5.07
CA LYS A 58 5.74 10.04 -6.46
C LYS A 58 6.29 8.60 -6.56
N PRO A 59 6.50 8.03 -7.76
CA PRO A 59 6.89 6.63 -7.91
C PRO A 59 8.15 6.22 -7.13
N ASN A 60 9.13 7.12 -7.00
CA ASN A 60 10.36 6.83 -6.25
C ASN A 60 10.11 6.71 -4.74
N ASP A 61 9.18 7.47 -4.18
CA ASP A 61 8.84 7.38 -2.77
C ASP A 61 8.09 6.07 -2.51
N VAL A 62 7.16 5.72 -3.40
CA VAL A 62 6.44 4.44 -3.38
C VAL A 62 7.41 3.26 -3.46
N LEU A 63 8.42 3.34 -4.32
CA LEU A 63 9.47 2.31 -4.42
C LEU A 63 10.24 2.18 -3.11
N ALA A 64 10.71 3.29 -2.54
CA ALA A 64 11.45 3.27 -1.28
C ALA A 64 10.61 2.71 -0.11
N ILE A 65 9.31 3.05 -0.06
CA ILE A 65 8.37 2.48 0.93
C ILE A 65 8.21 0.98 0.72
N CYS A 66 8.01 0.53 -0.53
CA CYS A 66 7.90 -0.90 -0.84
C CYS A 66 9.17 -1.67 -0.49
N ASP A 67 10.34 -1.09 -0.71
CA ASP A 67 11.62 -1.71 -0.36
C ASP A 67 11.79 -1.87 1.15
N ILE A 68 11.38 -0.86 1.93
CA ILE A 68 11.30 -0.97 3.39
C ILE A 68 10.39 -2.14 3.79
N LEU A 69 9.19 -2.22 3.22
CA LEU A 69 8.22 -3.30 3.53
C LEU A 69 8.76 -4.69 3.13
N LYS A 70 9.42 -4.82 1.97
CA LYS A 70 10.02 -6.07 1.49
C LYS A 70 11.15 -6.56 2.38
N GLN A 71 12.09 -5.67 2.75
CA GLN A 71 13.24 -6.02 3.58
C GLN A 71 12.81 -6.56 4.94
N GLU A 72 11.74 -6.01 5.51
CA GLU A 72 11.23 -6.46 6.80
C GLU A 72 10.33 -7.71 6.67
N LYS A 73 9.67 -7.95 5.53
CA LYS A 73 8.94 -9.21 5.23
C LYS A 73 9.85 -10.44 5.24
N ALA A 74 11.13 -10.32 4.86
CA ALA A 74 12.09 -11.42 4.93
C ALA A 74 12.27 -11.99 6.36
N LYS A 75 11.78 -11.26 7.39
CA LYS A 75 11.72 -11.69 8.78
C LYS A 75 10.39 -12.37 9.17
N ASN A 76 9.57 -12.74 8.16
CA ASN A 76 8.39 -13.62 8.25
C ASN A 76 7.17 -13.06 9.00
N SER A 77 6.85 -11.78 8.79
CA SER A 77 5.83 -11.09 9.60
C SER A 77 4.73 -10.42 8.76
N ASP A 78 3.46 -10.74 9.06
CA ASP A 78 2.23 -10.11 8.54
C ASP A 78 1.98 -8.72 9.18
N LEU A 79 2.99 -7.84 9.16
CA LEU A 79 3.01 -6.60 9.96
C LEU A 79 1.94 -5.61 9.50
N ILE A 80 1.79 -5.47 8.19
CA ILE A 80 0.88 -4.54 7.52
C ILE A 80 -0.08 -5.37 6.67
N GLN A 81 -1.37 -5.15 6.91
CA GLN A 81 -2.48 -5.80 6.19
C GLN A 81 -3.30 -4.78 5.40
N SER A 82 -3.28 -3.51 5.79
CA SER A 82 -4.03 -2.45 5.12
C SER A 82 -3.09 -1.30 4.79
N ILE A 83 -3.10 -0.85 3.54
CA ILE A 83 -2.27 0.28 3.10
C ILE A 83 -3.06 1.19 2.17
N SER A 84 -2.92 2.51 2.33
CA SER A 84 -3.55 3.47 1.43
C SER A 84 -2.53 4.50 0.95
N PHE A 85 -2.46 4.66 -0.37
CA PHE A 85 -1.73 5.71 -1.07
C PHE A 85 -2.68 6.70 -1.76
N SER A 86 -3.97 6.68 -1.43
CA SER A 86 -4.96 7.51 -2.11
C SER A 86 -4.61 9.01 -2.07
N TYR A 87 -5.02 9.77 -3.07
CA TYR A 87 -4.80 11.20 -3.21
C TYR A 87 -3.33 11.59 -3.35
N ASN A 88 -2.53 10.69 -3.91
CA ASN A 88 -1.17 10.98 -4.38
C ASN A 88 -1.20 10.88 -5.92
N ASP A 89 -1.68 11.94 -6.56
CA ASP A 89 -1.93 12.04 -8.01
C ASP A 89 -0.67 11.88 -8.87
N LEU A 90 0.52 12.10 -8.30
CA LEU A 90 1.82 11.92 -8.95
C LEU A 90 2.27 10.45 -9.05
N ILE A 91 1.55 9.49 -8.45
CA ILE A 91 1.89 8.06 -8.53
C ILE A 91 1.82 7.55 -9.97
N GLY A 92 0.70 7.78 -10.65
CA GLY A 92 0.48 7.39 -12.04
C GLY A 92 0.79 5.91 -12.34
N ASP A 93 0.97 5.60 -13.63
CA ASP A 93 1.21 4.22 -14.08
C ASP A 93 2.52 3.63 -13.54
N LYS A 94 3.57 4.45 -13.45
CA LYS A 94 4.88 4.02 -12.94
C LYS A 94 4.80 3.60 -11.47
N GLY A 95 4.12 4.39 -10.64
CA GLY A 95 3.93 4.05 -9.24
C GLY A 95 3.02 2.84 -9.06
N ALA A 96 1.95 2.73 -9.84
CA ALA A 96 1.08 1.55 -9.86
C ALA A 96 1.86 0.26 -10.23
N SER A 97 2.76 0.34 -11.21
CA SER A 97 3.64 -0.77 -11.57
C SER A 97 4.57 -1.21 -10.43
N VAL A 98 5.18 -0.23 -9.74
CA VAL A 98 6.01 -0.50 -8.56
C VAL A 98 5.19 -1.22 -7.49
N LEU A 99 3.98 -0.75 -7.20
CA LEU A 99 3.08 -1.36 -6.22
C LEU A 99 2.75 -2.81 -6.58
N ALA A 100 2.33 -3.06 -7.82
CA ALA A 100 1.98 -4.40 -8.31
C ALA A 100 3.15 -5.40 -8.18
N ARG A 101 4.38 -4.93 -8.38
CA ARG A 101 5.58 -5.78 -8.31
C ARG A 101 6.18 -5.89 -6.91
N SER A 102 5.80 -4.99 -6.00
CA SER A 102 6.56 -4.80 -4.77
C SER A 102 5.80 -4.84 -3.47
N LEU A 103 4.49 -4.60 -3.48
CA LEU A 103 3.73 -4.73 -2.26
C LEU A 103 3.68 -6.19 -1.80
N PRO A 104 3.78 -6.42 -0.47
CA PRO A 104 3.62 -7.76 0.09
C PRO A 104 2.31 -8.43 -0.31
N SER A 105 2.38 -9.72 -0.68
CA SER A 105 1.17 -10.54 -0.91
C SER A 105 0.27 -10.77 0.31
N SER A 106 0.71 -10.34 1.50
CA SER A 106 -0.04 -10.40 2.76
C SER A 106 -1.05 -9.26 2.92
N ILE A 107 -1.07 -8.29 2.01
CA ILE A 107 -2.02 -7.17 2.03
C ILE A 107 -3.44 -7.71 1.82
N CYS A 108 -4.34 -7.31 2.70
CA CYS A 108 -5.76 -7.56 2.63
C CYS A 108 -6.49 -6.37 1.97
N GLU A 109 -6.09 -5.15 2.31
CA GLU A 109 -6.77 -3.92 1.87
C GLU A 109 -5.80 -2.94 1.20
N LEU A 110 -6.20 -2.40 0.05
CA LEU A 110 -5.41 -1.42 -0.70
C LEU A 110 -6.25 -0.22 -1.15
N GLY A 111 -5.83 0.98 -0.78
CA GLY A 111 -6.42 2.24 -1.27
C GLY A 111 -5.51 2.97 -2.27
N LEU A 112 -6.04 3.26 -3.45
CA LEU A 112 -5.40 3.97 -4.57
C LEU A 112 -6.39 4.95 -5.23
N VAL A 113 -7.29 5.55 -4.45
CA VAL A 113 -8.26 6.53 -4.97
C VAL A 113 -7.51 7.77 -5.43
N ASP A 114 -7.81 8.29 -6.61
CA ASP A 114 -7.24 9.54 -7.13
C ASP A 114 -5.69 9.56 -7.07
N CYS A 115 -5.08 8.59 -7.75
CA CYS A 115 -3.62 8.41 -7.82
C CYS A 115 -3.05 8.73 -9.21
N GLY A 116 -3.85 9.32 -10.10
CA GLY A 116 -3.46 9.64 -11.47
C GLY A 116 -3.18 8.41 -12.35
N ILE A 117 -3.59 7.21 -11.93
CA ILE A 117 -3.25 5.95 -12.61
C ILE A 117 -4.05 5.84 -13.90
N GLY A 118 -3.38 5.49 -15.00
CA GLY A 118 -3.97 5.22 -16.29
C GLY A 118 -4.17 3.73 -16.55
N ASP A 119 -4.41 3.42 -17.81
CA ASP A 119 -4.76 2.08 -18.27
C ASP A 119 -3.59 1.06 -18.16
N GLU A 120 -2.35 1.52 -18.26
CA GLU A 120 -1.17 0.66 -18.17
C GLU A 120 -0.97 0.18 -16.71
N GLY A 121 -0.89 1.12 -15.77
CA GLY A 121 -0.72 0.81 -14.36
C GLY A 121 -1.94 0.12 -13.77
N GLY A 122 -3.14 0.51 -14.19
CA GLY A 122 -4.38 -0.15 -13.79
C GLY A 122 -4.42 -1.62 -14.19
N ARG A 123 -3.94 -1.99 -15.39
CA ARG A 123 -3.84 -3.41 -15.77
C ARG A 123 -2.80 -4.17 -14.98
N GLU A 124 -1.66 -3.56 -14.64
CA GLU A 124 -0.67 -4.19 -13.77
C GLU A 124 -1.25 -4.48 -12.38
N ILE A 125 -1.97 -3.52 -11.78
CA ILE A 125 -2.68 -3.73 -10.51
C ILE A 125 -3.72 -4.84 -10.66
N LEU A 126 -4.55 -4.82 -11.71
CA LEU A 126 -5.57 -5.84 -11.96
C LEU A 126 -4.96 -7.24 -12.09
N HIS A 127 -3.81 -7.38 -12.76
CA HIS A 127 -3.12 -8.66 -12.88
C HIS A 127 -2.60 -9.13 -11.52
N TRP A 128 -1.97 -8.23 -10.76
CA TRP A 128 -1.41 -8.56 -9.47
C TRP A 128 -2.46 -8.95 -8.43
N ILE A 129 -3.57 -8.20 -8.31
CA ILE A 129 -4.62 -8.50 -7.31
C ILE A 129 -5.26 -9.88 -7.52
N LYS A 130 -5.27 -10.41 -8.74
CA LYS A 130 -5.74 -11.79 -9.02
C LYS A 130 -4.87 -12.86 -8.36
N THR A 131 -3.62 -12.54 -8.05
CA THR A 131 -2.67 -13.46 -7.39
C THR A 131 -2.68 -13.35 -5.87
N LEU A 132 -3.34 -12.33 -5.32
CA LEU A 132 -3.39 -12.11 -3.87
C LEU A 132 -4.45 -13.02 -3.23
N PRO A 133 -4.07 -13.96 -2.36
CA PRO A 133 -5.03 -14.91 -1.77
C PRO A 133 -5.91 -14.26 -0.69
N ASN A 134 -5.40 -13.24 0.00
CA ASN A 134 -6.04 -12.64 1.18
C ASN A 134 -6.63 -11.24 0.92
N LEU A 135 -6.55 -10.72 -0.32
CA LEU A 135 -7.07 -9.40 -0.64
C LEU A 135 -8.61 -9.41 -0.56
N ASN A 136 -9.17 -8.63 0.35
CA ASN A 136 -10.61 -8.48 0.57
C ASN A 136 -11.15 -7.16 0.00
N MET A 137 -10.32 -6.12 -0.11
CA MET A 137 -10.75 -4.81 -0.59
C MET A 137 -9.68 -4.09 -1.40
N ILE A 138 -10.11 -3.48 -2.50
CA ILE A 138 -9.34 -2.48 -3.23
C ILE A 138 -10.23 -1.30 -3.66
N CYS A 139 -9.76 -0.09 -3.37
CA CYS A 139 -10.38 1.17 -3.79
C CYS A 139 -9.47 1.86 -4.80
N ILE A 140 -9.92 2.05 -6.03
CA ILE A 140 -9.16 2.62 -7.16
C ILE A 140 -10.00 3.65 -7.94
N GLU A 141 -11.05 4.19 -7.32
CA GLU A 141 -11.92 5.22 -7.89
C GLU A 141 -11.13 6.47 -8.28
N GLN A 142 -11.69 7.28 -9.18
CA GLN A 142 -11.13 8.59 -9.56
C GLN A 142 -9.73 8.50 -10.18
N ASN A 143 -9.39 7.37 -10.78
CA ASN A 143 -8.22 7.24 -11.65
C ASN A 143 -8.61 7.43 -13.13
N ASN A 144 -7.60 7.57 -13.99
CA ASN A 144 -7.72 7.85 -15.42
C ASN A 144 -7.99 6.58 -16.25
N PHE A 145 -8.88 5.70 -15.77
CA PHE A 145 -9.21 4.45 -16.43
C PHE A 145 -10.20 4.65 -17.57
N SER A 146 -9.90 4.04 -18.71
CA SER A 146 -10.84 3.90 -19.82
C SER A 146 -12.04 3.05 -19.41
N ASP A 147 -13.15 3.21 -20.14
CA ASP A 147 -14.33 2.35 -19.94
C ASP A 147 -14.00 0.87 -20.17
N GLN A 148 -13.04 0.58 -21.07
CA GLN A 148 -12.56 -0.78 -21.30
C GLN A 148 -11.91 -1.37 -20.04
N LEU A 149 -11.01 -0.64 -19.39
CA LEU A 149 -10.38 -1.13 -18.17
C LEU A 149 -11.39 -1.24 -17.01
N LYS A 150 -12.33 -0.29 -16.89
CA LYS A 150 -13.44 -0.39 -15.93
C LYS A 150 -14.26 -1.66 -16.16
N MET A 151 -14.55 -2.04 -17.41
CA MET A 151 -15.21 -3.31 -17.71
C MET A 151 -14.39 -4.52 -17.25
N GLU A 152 -13.06 -4.51 -17.42
CA GLU A 152 -12.19 -5.60 -16.95
C GLU A 152 -12.23 -5.75 -15.42
N TYR A 153 -12.20 -4.64 -14.67
CA TYR A 153 -12.39 -4.65 -13.21
C TYR A 153 -13.79 -5.13 -12.83
N GLY A 154 -14.82 -4.75 -13.59
CA GLY A 154 -16.18 -5.24 -13.41
C GLY A 154 -16.30 -6.76 -13.61
N LEU A 155 -15.61 -7.31 -14.61
CA LEU A 155 -15.54 -8.76 -14.83
C LEU A 155 -14.79 -9.47 -13.70
N PHE A 156 -13.70 -8.88 -13.19
CA PHE A 156 -12.99 -9.41 -12.04
C PHE A 156 -13.88 -9.45 -10.78
N LYS A 157 -14.58 -8.35 -10.46
CA LYS A 157 -15.54 -8.27 -9.35
C LYS A 157 -16.63 -9.34 -9.44
N LYS A 158 -17.15 -9.61 -10.65
CA LYS A 158 -18.13 -10.69 -10.87
C LYS A 158 -17.55 -12.09 -10.61
N LYS A 159 -16.27 -12.32 -10.91
CA LYS A 159 -15.58 -13.61 -10.70
C LYS A 159 -15.09 -13.82 -9.27
N ALA A 160 -14.85 -12.74 -8.53
CA ALA A 160 -14.41 -12.75 -7.14
C ALA A 160 -15.40 -11.95 -6.26
N PRO A 161 -16.64 -12.44 -6.07
CA PRO A 161 -17.70 -11.69 -5.37
C PRO A 161 -17.42 -11.49 -3.88
N ASP A 162 -16.50 -12.26 -3.31
CA ASP A 162 -15.97 -12.14 -1.95
C ASP A 162 -15.01 -10.95 -1.78
N ARG A 163 -14.56 -10.34 -2.88
CA ARG A 163 -13.64 -9.20 -2.90
C ARG A 163 -14.38 -7.91 -3.24
N THR A 164 -14.23 -6.91 -2.39
CA THR A 164 -14.75 -5.57 -2.64
C THR A 164 -13.81 -4.83 -3.58
N VAL A 165 -14.31 -4.50 -4.78
CA VAL A 165 -13.63 -3.62 -5.72
C VAL A 165 -14.49 -2.38 -5.92
N VAL A 166 -13.90 -1.22 -5.65
CA VAL A 166 -14.51 0.10 -5.83
C VAL A 166 -13.71 0.87 -6.88
N PHE A 167 -14.33 1.27 -7.98
CA PHE A 167 -13.70 1.91 -9.14
C PHE A 167 -14.71 2.71 -9.96
#